data_AF-A0A2R6X4F5-F1
#
_entry.id   AF-A0A2R6X4F5-F1
#
_cell.length_a   1.000
_cell.length_b   1.000
_cell.length_c   1.000
_cell.angle_alpha   90.00
_cell.angle_beta   90.00
_cell.angle_gamma   90.00
#
_symmetry.space_group_name_H-M   'P 1'
#
loop_
_entity.id
_entity.type
_entity.pdbx_description
1 polymer ?
#
loop_
_entity_poly.entity_id
_entity_poly.type
_entity_poly.pdbx_seq_one_letter_code
_entity_poly.pdbx_strand_id
1 'polypeptide(L)'
;MLIFATVTGVLMALFLNRAGVAWDNPKKYIESGAYGGKGSETHEAAVTGDTVGDPFKDTAGPSIHVLIKMLATIILVMAPLFLKVELNQLGRLRLAGLLVFAL
;
A
#
# COMPACT_ATOMS: atom_id res chain seq x y z
N MET A 1 -12.91 5.85 4.84
CA MET A 1 -11.94 5.64 3.74
C MET A 1 -10.54 5.33 4.23
N LEU A 2 -9.93 6.16 5.09
CA LEU A 2 -8.55 5.92 5.59
C LEU A 2 -8.36 4.56 6.27
N ILE A 3 -9.24 4.19 7.21
CA ILE A 3 -9.14 2.91 7.94
C ILE A 3 -9.16 1.71 6.98
N PHE A 4 -10.10 1.70 6.04
CA PHE A 4 -10.22 0.63 5.05
C PHE A 4 -8.97 0.53 4.17
N ALA A 5 -8.51 1.66 3.61
CA ALA A 5 -7.32 1.71 2.76
C ALA A 5 -6.04 1.25 3.50
N THR A 6 -5.90 1.61 4.79
CA THR A 6 -4.76 1.17 5.61
C THR A 6 -4.80 -0.32 5.87
N VAL A 7 -5.94 -0.89 6.26
CA VAL A 7 -6.06 -2.33 6.55
C VAL A 7 -5.80 -3.16 5.31
N THR A 8 -6.47 -2.84 4.19
CA THR A 8 -6.29 -3.60 2.93
C THR A 8 -4.87 -3.42 2.37
N GLY A 9 -4.33 -2.20 2.45
CA GLY A 9 -3.01 -1.90 1.93
C GLY A 9 -1.89 -2.60 2.72
N VAL A 10 -1.96 -2.62 4.05
CA VAL A 10 -0.92 -3.26 4.88
C VAL A 10 -0.92 -4.77 4.64
N LEU A 11 -2.10 -5.39 4.57
CA LEU A 11 -2.21 -6.82 4.26
C LEU A 11 -1.62 -7.14 2.88
N MET A 12 -1.91 -6.31 1.87
CA MET A 12 -1.37 -6.50 0.51
C MET A 12 0.15 -6.32 0.46
N ALA A 13 0.70 -5.30 1.12
CA ALA A 13 2.15 -5.06 1.18
C ALA A 13 2.88 -6.25 1.83
N LEU A 14 2.33 -6.78 2.92
CA LEU A 14 2.88 -7.96 3.60
C LEU A 14 2.81 -9.20 2.71
N PHE A 15 1.69 -9.41 2.02
CA PHE A 15 1.52 -10.53 1.11
C PHE A 15 2.57 -10.51 -0.01
N LEU A 16 2.73 -9.39 -0.71
CA LEU A 16 3.67 -9.28 -1.84
C LEU A 16 5.12 -9.46 -1.40
N ASN A 17 5.50 -8.86 -0.27
CA ASN A 17 6.85 -9.01 0.29
C ASN A 17 7.15 -10.47 0.65
N ARG A 18 6.19 -11.18 1.27
CA ARG A 18 6.39 -12.58 1.68
C ARG A 18 6.32 -13.54 0.51
N ALA A 19 5.42 -13.30 -0.46
CA ALA A 19 5.29 -14.12 -1.66
C ALA A 19 6.55 -14.05 -2.53
N GLY A 20 7.08 -12.85 -2.81
CA GLY A 20 8.30 -12.72 -3.61
C GLY A 20 9.52 -13.36 -2.94
N VAL A 21 9.68 -13.21 -1.62
CA VAL A 21 10.76 -13.88 -0.87
C VAL A 21 10.57 -15.40 -0.84
N ALA A 22 9.34 -15.91 -0.83
CA ALA A 22 9.06 -17.34 -0.87
C ALA A 22 9.46 -18.00 -2.20
N TRP A 23 9.54 -17.24 -3.30
CA TRP A 23 10.06 -17.73 -4.59
C TRP A 23 11.57 -17.55 -4.74
N ASP A 24 12.17 -16.52 -4.11
CA ASP A 24 13.62 -16.29 -4.10
C ASP A 24 14.39 -17.31 -3.24
N ASN A 25 13.85 -17.67 -2.06
CA ASN A 25 14.53 -18.58 -1.13
C ASN A 25 14.78 -19.99 -1.70
N PRO A 26 13.83 -20.64 -2.40
CA PRO A 26 14.06 -21.92 -3.06
C PRO A 26 15.14 -21.86 -4.13
N LYS A 27 15.20 -20.79 -4.94
CA LYS A 27 16.27 -20.57 -5.92
C LYS A 27 17.62 -20.57 -5.22
N LYS A 28 17.81 -19.74 -4.19
CA LYS A 28 19.05 -19.70 -3.39
C LYS A 28 19.39 -21.04 -2.75
N TYR A 29 18.39 -21.81 -2.32
CA TYR A 29 18.59 -23.15 -1.77
C TYR A 29 19.11 -24.14 -2.82
N ILE A 30 18.56 -24.12 -4.04
CA ILE A 30 19.04 -24.95 -5.15
C ILE A 30 20.45 -24.50 -5.58
N GLU A 31 20.71 -23.19 -5.60
CA GLU A 31 22.04 -22.63 -5.87
C GLU A 31 23.11 -23.09 -4.86
N SER A 32 22.71 -23.51 -3.64
CA SER A 32 23.62 -24.05 -2.62
C SER A 32 24.03 -25.51 -2.85
N GLY A 33 23.50 -26.17 -3.89
CA GLY A 33 23.84 -27.55 -4.27
C GLY A 33 22.72 -28.57 -4.00
N ALA A 34 21.58 -28.14 -3.47
CA ALA A 34 20.41 -28.99 -3.34
C ALA A 34 19.74 -29.23 -4.71
N TYR A 35 19.09 -30.38 -4.89
CA TYR A 35 18.28 -30.71 -6.07
C TYR A 35 18.97 -30.54 -7.43
N GLY A 36 20.27 -30.81 -7.53
CA GLY A 36 21.02 -30.78 -8.80
C GLY A 36 21.85 -29.52 -9.03
N GLY A 37 21.75 -28.52 -8.13
CA GLY A 37 22.64 -27.35 -8.17
C GLY A 37 22.35 -26.39 -9.32
N LYS A 38 23.27 -25.46 -9.58
CA LYS A 38 23.13 -24.46 -10.65
C LYS A 38 23.10 -25.13 -12.03
N GLY A 39 22.09 -24.78 -12.82
CA GLY A 39 21.93 -25.26 -14.21
C GLY A 39 21.15 -26.57 -14.34
N SER A 40 20.60 -27.11 -13.25
CA SER A 40 19.61 -28.19 -13.33
C SER A 40 18.24 -27.67 -13.79
N GLU A 41 17.39 -28.57 -14.29
CA GLU A 41 16.00 -28.25 -14.66
C GLU A 41 15.20 -27.66 -13.49
N THR A 42 15.48 -28.12 -12.27
CA THR A 42 14.92 -27.59 -11.01
C THR A 42 15.39 -26.16 -10.72
N HIS A 43 16.62 -25.80 -11.08
CA HIS A 43 17.14 -24.44 -10.94
C HIS A 43 16.48 -23.48 -11.94
N GLU A 44 16.30 -23.91 -13.19
CA GLU A 44 15.62 -23.09 -14.21
C GLU A 44 14.16 -22.80 -13.84
N ALA A 45 13.44 -23.79 -13.31
CA ALA A 45 12.09 -23.60 -12.77
C ALA A 45 12.07 -22.61 -11.59
N ALA A 46 13.04 -22.70 -10.68
CA ALA A 46 13.14 -21.78 -9.55
C ALA A 46 13.53 -20.35 -9.97
N VAL A 47 14.36 -20.19 -11.00
CA VAL A 47 14.68 -18.88 -11.61
C VAL A 47 13.42 -18.25 -12.20
N THR A 48 12.60 -19.03 -12.91
CA THR A 48 11.31 -18.54 -13.43
C THR A 48 10.40 -18.07 -12.29
N GLY A 49 10.32 -18.81 -11.18
CA GLY A 49 9.58 -18.40 -9.99
C GLY A 49 10.09 -17.07 -9.39
N ASP A 50 11.40 -16.92 -9.24
CA ASP A 50 12.01 -15.68 -8.72
C ASP A 50 11.74 -14.48 -9.65
N THR A 51 11.80 -14.65 -10.97
CA THR A 51 11.49 -13.56 -11.92
C THR A 51 10.04 -13.06 -11.83
N VAL A 52 9.10 -13.94 -11.45
CA VAL A 52 7.71 -13.54 -11.15
C VAL A 52 7.62 -12.85 -9.79
N GLY A 53 8.46 -13.23 -8.83
CA GLY A 53 8.52 -12.66 -7.48
C GLY A 53 9.26 -11.33 -7.35
N ASP A 54 10.20 -11.01 -8.24
CA ASP A 54 11.00 -9.79 -8.21
C ASP A 54 10.14 -8.50 -8.23
N PRO A 55 9.14 -8.36 -9.12
CA PRO A 55 8.24 -7.21 -9.08
C PRO A 55 7.48 -7.09 -7.75
N PHE A 56 7.21 -8.21 -7.07
CA PHE A 56 6.42 -8.22 -5.84
C PHE A 56 7.26 -7.80 -4.63
N LYS A 57 8.47 -8.34 -4.47
CA LYS A 57 9.35 -8.05 -3.33
C LYS A 57 10.11 -6.73 -3.47
N ASP A 58 10.50 -6.35 -4.69
CA ASP A 58 11.40 -5.20 -4.89
C ASP A 58 10.69 -3.91 -5.32
N THR A 59 9.49 -4.04 -5.92
CA THR A 59 8.76 -2.87 -6.44
C THR A 59 7.43 -2.66 -5.74
N ALA A 60 6.47 -3.57 -5.91
CA ALA A 60 5.09 -3.36 -5.48
C ALA A 60 4.92 -3.38 -3.96
N GLY A 61 5.52 -4.35 -3.27
CA GLY A 61 5.43 -4.48 -1.82
C GLY A 61 5.98 -3.27 -1.05
N PRO A 62 7.23 -2.84 -1.28
CA PRO A 62 7.79 -1.63 -0.67
C PRO A 62 6.99 -0.36 -1.02
N SER A 63 6.54 -0.25 -2.28
CA SER A 63 5.79 0.93 -2.75
C SER A 63 4.43 1.09 -2.08
N ILE A 64 3.69 0.00 -1.88
CA ILE A 64 2.38 0.03 -1.18
C ILE A 64 2.56 0.43 0.29
N HIS A 65 3.62 -0.05 0.95
CA HIS A 65 3.92 0.32 2.34
C HIS A 65 4.13 1.84 2.48
N VAL A 66 4.91 2.43 1.56
CA VAL A 66 5.16 3.87 1.53
C VAL A 66 3.89 4.65 1.18
N LEU A 67 3.12 4.17 0.19
CA LEU A 67 1.88 4.82 -0.25
C LEU A 67 0.88 4.99 0.90
N ILE A 68 0.69 3.97 1.74
CA ILE A 68 -0.24 4.05 2.88
C ILE A 68 0.22 5.09 3.90
N LYS A 69 1.52 5.14 4.18
CA LYS A 69 2.10 6.15 5.08
C LYS A 69 1.89 7.56 4.52
N MET A 70 2.13 7.75 3.21
CA MET A 70 1.93 9.05 2.56
C MET A 70 0.45 9.45 2.51
N LEU A 71 -0.47 8.51 2.28
CA LEU A 71 -1.90 8.81 2.30
C LEU A 71 -2.34 9.32 3.68
N ALA A 72 -1.86 8.68 4.76
CA ALA A 72 -2.16 9.10 6.13
C ALA A 72 -1.62 10.52 6.44
N THR A 73 -0.39 10.84 6.01
CA THR A 73 0.20 12.17 6.25
C THR A 73 -0.50 13.26 5.45
N ILE A 74 -0.87 13.01 4.19
CA ILE A 74 -1.61 13.97 3.36
C ILE A 74 -2.97 14.29 4.01
N ILE A 75 -3.70 13.27 4.46
CA ILE A 75 -5.01 13.47 5.11
C ILE A 75 -4.84 14.27 6.41
N LEU A 76 -3.82 13.98 7.21
CA LEU A 76 -3.54 14.71 8.44
C LEU A 76 -3.26 16.20 8.19
N VAL A 77 -2.46 16.52 7.16
CA VAL A 77 -2.12 17.91 6.80
C VAL A 77 -3.32 18.67 6.23
N MET A 78 -4.18 17.99 5.46
CA MET A 78 -5.35 18.61 4.82
C MET A 78 -6.57 18.73 5.75
N ALA A 79 -6.64 17.95 6.83
CA ALA A 79 -7.73 17.97 7.80
C ALA A 79 -8.17 19.38 8.29
N PRO A 80 -7.26 20.27 8.75
CA PRO A 80 -7.66 21.60 9.22
C PRO A 80 -8.25 22.49 8.11
N LEU A 81 -7.88 22.27 6.85
CA LEU A 81 -8.38 23.04 5.72
C LEU A 81 -9.82 22.66 5.40
N PHE A 82 -10.13 21.36 5.39
CA PHE A 82 -11.50 20.88 5.19
C PHE A 82 -12.46 21.32 6.31
N LEU A 83 -12.02 21.21 7.58
CA LEU A 83 -12.81 21.65 8.73
C LEU A 83 -13.14 23.15 8.68
N LYS A 84 -12.19 23.99 8.25
CA LYS A 84 -12.43 25.44 8.09
C LYS A 84 -13.45 25.75 7.00
N VAL A 85 -13.40 25.04 5.87
CA VAL A 85 -14.34 25.25 4.76
C VAL A 85 -15.76 24.90 5.19
N GLU A 86 -15.97 23.77 5.87
CA GLU A 86 -17.30 23.36 6.34
C GLU A 86 -17.87 24.28 7.42
N LEU A 87 -17.04 24.70 8.39
CA LEU A 87 -17.46 25.65 9.43
C LEU A 87 -17.89 27.01 8.84
N ASN A 88 -17.19 27.49 7.81
CA ASN A 88 -17.56 28.74 7.12
C ASN A 88 -18.89 28.61 6.35
N GLN A 89 -19.17 27.47 5.72
CA GLN A 89 -20.45 27.23 5.05
C GLN A 89 -21.60 27.14 6.05
N LEU A 90 -21.39 26.46 7.19
CA LEU A 90 -22.38 26.36 8.25
C LEU A 90 -22.68 27.73 8.88
N GLY A 91 -21.66 28.56 9.09
CA GLY A 91 -21.82 29.94 9.57
C GLY A 91 -22.65 30.79 8.60
N ARG A 92 -22.40 30.69 7.29
CA ARG A 92 -23.16 31.39 6.25
C ARG A 92 -24.62 30.92 6.16
N LEU A 93 -24.88 29.61 6.25
CA LEU A 93 -26.25 29.09 6.26
C LEU A 93 -27.03 29.53 7.51
N ARG A 94 -26.38 29.58 8.67
CA ARG A 94 -27.02 30.03 9.92
C ARG A 94 -27.40 31.51 9.89
N LEU A 95 -26.52 32.37 9.35
CA LEU A 95 -26.82 33.80 9.15
C LEU A 95 -27.91 34.03 8.12
N ALA A 96 -27.90 33.28 7.01
CA ALA A 96 -28.96 33.35 6.01
C ALA A 96 -30.32 32.90 6.59
N GLY A 97 -30.35 31.81 7.37
CA GLY A 97 -31.56 31.35 8.04
C GLY A 97 -32.11 32.34 9.06
N LEU A 98 -31.26 32.98 9.86
CA LEU A 98 -31.67 34.01 10.82
C LEU A 98 -32.24 35.26 10.16
N LEU A 99 -31.69 35.70 9.03
CA LEU A 99 -32.20 36.87 8.30
C LEU A 99 -33.56 36.61 7.63
N VAL A 100 -33.85 35.39 7.18
CA VAL A 100 -35.14 35.02 6.59
C VAL A 100 -36.26 34.92 7.64
N PHE A 101 -35.93 34.59 8.90
CA PHE A 101 -36.89 34.59 10.01
C PHE A 101 -37.09 35.97 10.66
N ALA A 102 -36.22 36.94 10.38
CA ALA A 102 -36.27 38.29 10.95
C ALA A 102 -36.96 39.33 10.05
N LEU A 103 -37.39 38.94 8.83
CA LEU A 103 -38.17 39.72 7.87
C LEU A 103 -39.60 39.17 7.79
#